data_AF-A0A1B6G042-F1
#
_entry.id   AF-A0A1B6G042-F1
#
_cell.length_a   1.000
_cell.length_b   1.000
_cell.length_c   1.000
_cell.angle_alpha   90.00
_cell.angle_beta   90.00
_cell.angle_gamma   90.00
#
_symmetry.space_group_name_H-M   'P 1'
#
loop_
_entity.id
_entity.type
_entity.pdbx_description
1 polymer ?
#
loop_
_entity_poly.entity_id
_entity_poly.type
_entity_poly.pdbx_seq_one_letter_code
_entity_poly.pdbx_strand_id
1 'polypeptide(L)'
;PTGTQHFGFWDSENNLLELDILPGVHRLELLVENCGRISYSENLDWLAEKKGLGPDNRIVLQYANPVSKLNITGVPLLSHWITSLTGWKNKVRYEVKGAPSLIRTTFYLTRDLIADTFLDIGDWGKGVVFINGFNIGRYFCGSPHQTLYVPAPLFKLG
;
A
#
# COMPACT_ATOMS: atom_id res chain seq x y z
N PRO A 1 9.30 23.73 -9.59
CA PRO A 1 8.97 22.29 -9.67
C PRO A 1 10.24 21.47 -9.92
N THR A 2 11.03 21.28 -8.86
CA THR A 2 12.34 20.60 -8.87
C THR A 2 12.26 19.24 -8.18
N GLY A 3 11.21 18.48 -8.47
CA GLY A 3 11.02 17.14 -7.92
C GLY A 3 11.43 16.12 -8.97
N THR A 4 12.61 15.53 -8.81
CA THR A 4 12.98 14.28 -9.47
C THR A 4 12.00 13.20 -8.99
N GLN A 5 10.91 12.97 -9.74
CA GLN A 5 9.90 11.97 -9.42
C GLN A 5 10.40 10.58 -9.82
N HIS A 6 11.43 10.08 -9.15
CA HIS A 6 11.81 8.68 -9.25
C HIS A 6 10.95 7.89 -8.27
N PHE A 7 10.02 7.11 -8.81
CA PHE A 7 9.28 6.10 -8.07
C PHE A 7 9.91 4.73 -8.36
N GLY A 8 10.26 4.01 -7.31
CA GLY A 8 10.82 2.67 -7.38
C GLY A 8 10.18 1.76 -6.35
N PHE A 9 10.32 0.46 -6.54
CA PHE A 9 9.89 -0.57 -5.61
C PHE A 9 11.08 -1.46 -5.27
N TRP A 10 11.08 -1.98 -4.05
CA TRP A 10 12.15 -2.79 -3.49
C TRP A 10 11.52 -4.06 -2.89
N ASP A 11 11.65 -5.20 -3.56
CA ASP A 11 11.09 -6.50 -3.13
C ASP A 11 12.10 -7.48 -2.54
N SER A 12 13.40 -7.32 -2.84
CA SER A 12 14.41 -8.30 -2.46
C SER A 12 15.35 -7.81 -1.36
N GLU A 13 15.87 -8.75 -0.57
CA GLU A 13 16.94 -8.45 0.39
C GLU A 13 18.19 -7.95 -0.33
N ASN A 14 18.93 -7.04 0.34
CA ASN A 14 20.21 -6.50 -0.14
C ASN A 14 20.17 -5.83 -1.53
N ASN A 15 19.00 -5.33 -1.95
CA ASN A 15 18.90 -4.61 -3.21
C ASN A 15 19.55 -3.22 -3.11
N LEU A 16 20.02 -2.71 -4.25
CA LEU A 16 20.60 -1.37 -4.38
C LEU A 16 19.71 -0.57 -5.32
N LEU A 17 19.22 0.57 -4.84
CA LEU A 17 18.49 1.52 -5.66
C LEU A 17 19.38 2.75 -5.92
N GLU A 18 19.82 2.91 -7.16
CA GLU A 18 20.52 4.12 -7.60
C GLU A 18 19.50 5.23 -7.86
N LEU A 19 19.75 6.40 -7.29
CA LEU A 19 18.96 7.60 -7.50
C LEU A 19 19.74 8.56 -8.39
N ASP A 20 19.29 8.73 -9.64
CA ASP A 20 19.88 9.68 -10.58
C ASP A 20 19.39 11.10 -10.26
N ILE A 21 20.10 11.78 -9.36
CA ILE A 21 19.73 13.12 -8.87
C ILE A 21 20.94 14.05 -8.85
N LEU A 22 20.69 15.33 -9.14
CA LEU A 22 21.73 16.37 -9.04
C LEU A 22 22.15 16.60 -7.58
N PRO A 23 23.39 17.05 -7.32
CA PRO A 23 23.84 17.42 -5.98
C PRO A 23 22.91 18.46 -5.34
N GLY A 24 22.52 18.23 -4.08
CA GLY A 24 21.66 19.16 -3.35
C GLY A 24 20.93 18.53 -2.17
N VAL A 25 20.00 19.29 -1.59
CA VAL A 25 19.11 18.82 -0.53
C VAL A 25 17.81 18.32 -1.16
N HIS A 26 17.49 17.05 -0.90
CA HIS A 26 16.32 16.38 -1.46
C HIS A 26 15.46 15.77 -0.35
N ARG A 27 14.18 15.55 -0.67
CA ARG A 27 13.25 14.83 0.21
C ARG A 27 13.19 13.37 -0.21
N LEU A 28 13.54 12.48 0.72
CA LEU A 28 13.33 11.04 0.57
C LEU A 28 12.06 10.61 1.30
N GLU A 29 11.15 9.96 0.59
CA GLU A 29 9.93 9.38 1.17
C GLU A 29 9.91 7.88 0.91
N LEU A 30 9.54 7.11 1.93
CA LEU A 30 9.51 5.66 1.87
C LEU A 30 8.15 5.18 2.39
N LEU A 31 7.43 4.44 1.55
CA LEU A 31 6.24 3.72 1.98
C LEU A 31 6.62 2.27 2.26
N VAL A 32 6.57 1.87 3.53
CA VAL A 32 6.94 0.51 3.97
C VAL A 32 5.68 -0.28 4.29
N GLU A 33 5.45 -1.37 3.56
CA GLU A 33 4.30 -2.25 3.79
C GLU A 33 4.66 -3.40 4.74
N ASN A 34 3.87 -3.57 5.80
CA ASN A 34 3.87 -4.80 6.58
C ASN A 34 2.99 -5.86 5.86
N CYS A 35 3.64 -6.85 5.24
CA CYS A 35 2.99 -7.93 4.48
C CYS A 35 2.56 -9.14 5.34
N GLY A 36 2.58 -9.01 6.67
CA GLY A 36 2.28 -10.12 7.60
C GLY A 36 3.53 -10.53 8.39
N ARG A 37 3.30 -11.05 9.59
CA ARG A 37 4.38 -11.64 10.42
C ARG A 37 4.47 -13.13 10.15
N ILE A 38 5.66 -13.68 10.37
CA ILE A 38 5.90 -15.12 10.35
C ILE A 38 4.97 -15.75 11.41
N SER A 39 4.14 -16.70 10.98
CA SER A 39 3.20 -17.41 11.84
C SER A 39 3.67 -18.82 12.21
N TYR A 40 4.76 -19.29 11.59
CA TYR A 40 5.36 -20.59 11.84
C TYR A 40 6.86 -20.51 11.55
N SER A 41 7.68 -21.02 12.48
CA SER A 41 9.13 -21.10 12.35
C SER A 41 9.67 -22.15 13.32
N GLU A 42 10.71 -22.87 12.91
CA GLU A 42 11.50 -23.72 13.81
C GLU A 42 12.42 -22.88 14.71
N ASN A 43 12.84 -21.71 14.23
CA ASN A 43 13.57 -20.73 15.02
C ASN A 43 12.61 -19.71 15.64
N LEU A 44 12.47 -19.72 16.97
CA LEU A 44 11.56 -18.83 17.70
C LEU A 44 11.94 -17.35 17.58
N ASP A 45 13.21 -17.02 17.34
CA ASP A 45 13.64 -15.63 17.20
C ASP A 45 12.99 -14.96 15.96
N TRP A 46 12.71 -15.75 14.92
CA TRP A 46 12.03 -15.26 13.72
C TRP A 46 10.57 -14.85 14.00
N LEU A 47 9.94 -15.44 15.01
CA LEU A 47 8.59 -15.05 15.43
C LEU A 47 8.59 -13.68 16.13
N ALA A 48 9.73 -13.25 16.68
CA ALA A 48 9.90 -11.95 17.32
C ALA A 48 10.25 -10.82 16.33
N GLU A 49 10.44 -11.14 15.04
CA GLU A 49 10.82 -10.14 14.03
C GLU A 49 9.80 -9.01 13.92
N LYS A 50 10.33 -7.78 14.03
CA LYS A 50 9.56 -6.56 13.80
C LYS A 50 9.50 -6.27 12.30
N LYS A 51 8.45 -5.54 11.91
CA LYS A 51 8.27 -5.05 10.53
C LYS A 51 8.44 -3.53 10.51
N GLY A 52 8.70 -2.97 9.34
CA GLY A 52 9.14 -1.59 9.19
C GLY A 52 10.66 -1.51 9.13
N LEU A 53 11.24 -0.32 9.38
CA LEU A 53 12.69 -0.14 9.44
C LEU A 53 13.17 -0.23 10.89
N GLY A 54 14.28 -0.91 11.10
CA GLY A 54 14.89 -1.18 12.40
C GLY A 54 16.40 -1.40 12.27
N PRO A 55 17.07 -1.74 13.39
CA PRO A 55 18.52 -1.97 13.40
C PRO A 55 18.96 -3.05 12.40
N ASP A 56 18.15 -4.12 12.28
CA ASP A 56 18.45 -5.31 11.48
C ASP A 56 18.07 -5.17 10.01
N ASN A 57 17.30 -4.14 9.65
CA ASN A 57 16.83 -3.87 8.29
C ASN A 57 16.84 -2.36 7.98
N ARG A 58 18.02 -1.78 8.18
CA ARG A 58 18.32 -0.37 7.94
C ARG A 58 18.54 -0.05 6.46
N ILE A 59 18.19 1.18 6.10
CA ILE A 59 18.56 1.77 4.81
C ILE A 59 19.85 2.57 5.00
N VAL A 60 20.81 2.36 4.11
CA VAL A 60 22.08 3.09 4.10
C VAL A 60 22.08 4.02 2.90
N LEU A 61 22.22 5.31 3.15
CA LEU A 61 22.38 6.31 2.08
C LEU A 61 23.88 6.43 1.76
N GLN A 62 24.27 6.05 0.55
CA GLN A 62 25.61 6.30 0.06
C GLN A 62 25.68 7.74 -0.50
N TYR A 63 26.79 8.44 -0.22
CA TYR A 63 27.05 9.80 -0.71
C TYR A 63 26.06 10.90 -0.28
N ALA A 64 25.18 10.62 0.69
CA ALA A 64 24.23 11.57 1.22
C ALA A 64 24.14 11.46 2.75
N ASN A 65 23.89 12.59 3.41
CA ASN A 65 23.70 12.65 4.86
C ASN A 65 22.32 13.25 5.18
N PRO A 66 21.54 12.64 6.11
CA PRO A 66 20.28 13.24 6.55
C PRO A 66 20.52 14.62 7.18
N VAL A 67 19.80 15.63 6.68
CA VAL A 67 19.84 17.01 7.21
C VAL A 67 18.67 17.34 8.14
N SER A 68 17.75 16.40 8.32
CA SER A 68 16.57 16.53 9.18
C SER A 68 16.30 15.23 9.95
N LYS A 69 15.55 15.34 11.04
CA LYS A 69 15.04 14.15 11.75
C LYS A 69 14.10 13.36 10.84
N LEU A 70 14.12 12.03 10.99
CA LEU A 70 13.16 11.16 10.33
C LEU A 70 11.75 11.45 10.87
N ASN A 71 10.82 11.73 9.98
CA ASN A 71 9.41 11.82 10.30
C ASN A 71 8.71 10.52 9.92
N ILE A 72 8.05 9.87 10.88
CA ILE A 72 7.36 8.59 10.66
C ILE A 72 5.86 8.84 10.80
N THR A 73 5.11 8.54 9.75
CA THR A 73 3.65 8.63 9.74
C THR A 73 3.06 7.24 9.56
N GLY A 74 2.21 6.83 10.50
CA GLY A 74 1.46 5.58 10.37
C GLY A 74 0.32 5.72 9.36
N VAL A 75 0.16 4.73 8.49
CA VAL A 75 -0.98 4.60 7.57
C VAL A 75 -1.78 3.37 8.02
N PRO A 76 -2.69 3.52 9.00
CA PRO A 76 -3.23 2.38 9.74
C PRO A 76 -4.27 1.59 8.94
N LEU A 77 -4.88 2.22 7.91
CA LEU A 77 -5.87 1.59 7.02
C LEU A 77 -7.03 0.91 7.78
N LEU A 78 -7.40 1.48 8.93
CA LEU A 78 -8.54 1.03 9.73
C LEU A 78 -9.85 1.49 9.10
N SER A 79 -10.93 0.76 9.37
CA SER A 79 -12.27 1.07 8.84
C SER A 79 -12.66 2.53 9.06
N HIS A 80 -12.57 3.03 10.30
CA HIS A 80 -12.89 4.43 10.64
C HIS A 80 -11.92 5.43 10.00
N TRP A 81 -10.66 5.05 9.79
CA TRP A 81 -9.68 5.90 9.12
C TRP A 81 -10.06 6.07 7.65
N ILE A 82 -10.35 4.97 6.94
CA ILE A 82 -10.79 4.99 5.54
C ILE A 82 -12.10 5.76 5.37
N THR A 83 -13.08 5.56 6.25
CA THR A 83 -14.39 6.22 6.13
C THR A 83 -14.35 7.70 6.52
N SER A 84 -13.34 8.15 7.28
CA SER A 84 -13.14 9.57 7.61
C SER A 84 -12.38 10.36 6.56
N LEU A 85 -11.80 9.71 5.53
CA LEU A 85 -11.07 10.40 4.47
C LEU A 85 -11.97 11.33 3.67
N THR A 86 -11.53 12.57 3.52
CA THR A 86 -12.20 13.62 2.73
C THR A 86 -11.30 14.06 1.57
N GLY A 87 -11.78 15.00 0.74
CA GLY A 87 -10.95 15.58 -0.33
C GLY A 87 -10.80 14.74 -1.59
N TRP A 88 -11.59 13.67 -1.76
CA TRP A 88 -11.65 12.86 -2.97
C TRP A 88 -11.81 13.71 -4.24
N LYS A 89 -11.05 13.38 -5.29
CA LYS A 89 -11.07 14.08 -6.57
C LYS A 89 -11.55 13.13 -7.67
N ASN A 90 -12.50 13.58 -8.49
CA ASN A 90 -13.11 12.78 -9.58
C ASN A 90 -12.13 12.42 -10.71
N LYS A 91 -10.97 13.08 -10.75
CA LYS A 91 -9.90 12.84 -11.72
C LYS A 91 -8.59 13.01 -10.98
N VAL A 92 -8.04 11.91 -10.47
CA VAL A 92 -6.63 11.93 -10.08
C VAL A 92 -5.87 11.98 -11.40
N ARG A 93 -5.01 12.98 -11.55
CA ARG A 93 -3.98 12.98 -12.60
C ARG A 93 -3.25 11.63 -12.49
N TYR A 94 -3.52 10.72 -13.41
CA TYR A 94 -2.67 9.55 -13.71
C TYR A 94 -1.24 9.98 -14.15
N GLU A 95 -0.88 11.26 -14.01
CA GLU A 95 0.39 11.85 -14.40
C GLU A 95 1.55 11.37 -13.52
N VAL A 96 1.28 10.85 -12.31
CA VAL A 96 2.32 10.14 -11.53
C VAL A 96 2.14 8.65 -11.73
N LYS A 97 2.66 8.13 -12.85
CA LYS A 97 2.82 6.68 -13.04
C LYS A 97 3.62 6.13 -11.86
N GLY A 98 2.98 5.29 -11.04
CA GLY A 98 3.66 4.45 -10.04
C GLY A 98 3.37 4.79 -8.58
N ALA A 99 2.91 6.00 -8.21
CA ALA A 99 2.75 6.32 -6.79
C ALA A 99 1.57 5.60 -6.12
N PRO A 100 1.72 5.10 -4.87
CA PRO A 100 0.64 4.53 -4.09
C PRO A 100 -0.53 5.51 -3.97
N SER A 101 -1.73 5.04 -4.32
CA SER A 101 -2.91 5.88 -4.43
C SER A 101 -4.13 5.19 -3.83
N LEU A 102 -5.04 6.00 -3.25
CA LEU A 102 -6.37 5.54 -2.84
C LEU A 102 -7.38 5.90 -3.92
N ILE A 103 -8.12 4.89 -4.37
CA ILE A 103 -9.16 5.04 -5.39
C ILE A 103 -10.49 4.69 -4.73
N ARG A 104 -11.51 5.51 -5.00
CA ARG A 104 -12.87 5.29 -4.50
C ARG A 104 -13.85 5.37 -5.64
N THR A 105 -14.78 4.42 -5.64
CA THR A 105 -15.94 4.41 -6.54
C THR A 105 -17.21 4.09 -5.75
N THR A 106 -18.36 4.35 -6.36
CA THR A 106 -19.69 4.04 -5.83
C THR A 106 -20.52 3.45 -6.96
N PHE A 107 -21.29 2.43 -6.66
CA PHE A 107 -22.23 1.79 -7.57
C PHE A 107 -23.51 1.48 -6.81
N TYR A 108 -24.60 1.34 -7.55
CA TYR A 108 -25.93 1.13 -6.99
C TYR A 108 -26.37 -0.33 -7.18
N LEU A 109 -26.98 -0.92 -6.17
CA LEU A 109 -27.47 -2.30 -6.19
C LEU A 109 -28.96 -2.36 -5.85
N THR A 110 -29.71 -3.07 -6.69
CA THR A 110 -31.08 -3.48 -6.38
C THR A 110 -31.07 -4.74 -5.51
N ARG A 111 -32.17 -5.02 -4.82
CA ARG A 111 -32.26 -6.11 -3.84
C ARG A 111 -31.95 -7.49 -4.45
N ASP A 112 -32.37 -7.71 -5.68
CA ASP A 112 -32.16 -8.92 -6.47
C ASP A 112 -30.70 -9.15 -6.89
N LEU A 113 -29.86 -8.11 -6.83
CA LEU A 113 -28.42 -8.18 -7.15
C LEU A 113 -27.52 -8.36 -5.92
N ILE A 114 -28.09 -8.36 -4.71
CA ILE A 114 -27.31 -8.58 -3.48
C ILE A 114 -27.04 -10.08 -3.35
N ALA A 115 -25.82 -10.47 -3.67
CA ALA A 115 -25.32 -11.82 -3.51
C ALA A 115 -23.83 -11.79 -3.17
N ASP A 116 -23.32 -12.92 -2.68
CA ASP A 116 -21.89 -13.15 -2.57
C ASP A 116 -21.26 -13.02 -3.96
N THR A 117 -20.10 -12.38 -4.04
CA THR A 117 -19.44 -12.15 -5.33
C THR A 117 -17.93 -12.15 -5.20
N PHE A 118 -17.25 -11.94 -6.32
CA PHE A 118 -15.81 -11.88 -6.42
C PHE A 118 -15.41 -10.62 -7.18
N LEU A 119 -14.59 -9.78 -6.54
CA LEU A 119 -14.01 -8.62 -7.19
C LEU A 119 -12.83 -9.07 -8.04
N ASP A 120 -12.92 -8.86 -9.35
CA ASP A 120 -11.82 -9.06 -10.29
C ASP A 120 -10.75 -7.96 -10.10
N ILE A 121 -9.51 -8.40 -9.92
CA ILE A 121 -8.33 -7.57 -9.70
C ILE A 121 -7.24 -7.85 -10.75
N GLY A 122 -7.55 -8.59 -11.82
CA GLY A 122 -6.59 -9.08 -12.82
C GLY A 122 -5.69 -8.00 -13.43
N ASP A 123 -6.26 -6.81 -13.63
CA ASP A 123 -5.57 -5.66 -14.21
C ASP A 123 -4.97 -4.71 -13.16
N TRP A 124 -5.02 -5.07 -11.88
CA TRP A 124 -4.55 -4.22 -10.78
C TRP A 124 -3.12 -4.59 -10.39
N GLY A 125 -2.43 -3.69 -9.69
CA GLY A 125 -1.07 -3.93 -9.20
C GLY A 125 -1.03 -4.65 -7.85
N LYS A 126 -0.68 -3.92 -6.79
CA LYS A 126 -0.65 -4.40 -5.41
C LYS A 126 -1.41 -3.43 -4.50
N GLY A 127 -2.16 -3.95 -3.53
CA GLY A 127 -2.84 -3.10 -2.56
C GLY A 127 -3.81 -3.83 -1.66
N VAL A 128 -4.79 -3.07 -1.16
CA VAL A 128 -5.88 -3.53 -0.29
C VAL A 128 -7.21 -2.99 -0.78
N VAL A 129 -8.31 -3.70 -0.50
CA VAL A 129 -9.65 -3.27 -0.89
C VAL A 129 -10.55 -3.12 0.33
N PHE A 130 -11.38 -2.08 0.28
CA PHE A 130 -12.42 -1.82 1.27
C PHE A 130 -13.78 -1.74 0.60
N ILE A 131 -14.77 -2.46 1.15
CA ILE A 131 -16.19 -2.36 0.75
C ILE A 131 -16.96 -1.82 1.94
N ASN A 132 -17.59 -0.65 1.77
CA ASN A 132 -18.34 0.02 2.83
C ASN A 132 -17.57 0.16 4.16
N GLY A 133 -16.24 0.38 4.07
CA GLY A 133 -15.33 0.51 5.20
C GLY A 133 -14.80 -0.82 5.75
N PHE A 134 -15.27 -1.97 5.29
CA PHE A 134 -14.74 -3.27 5.68
C PHE A 134 -13.54 -3.66 4.80
N ASN A 135 -12.42 -4.04 5.39
CA ASN A 135 -11.23 -4.50 4.66
C ASN A 135 -11.44 -5.94 4.18
N ILE A 136 -11.58 -6.15 2.86
CA ILE A 136 -11.81 -7.48 2.29
C ILE A 136 -10.51 -8.23 1.96
N GLY A 137 -9.35 -7.60 2.16
CA GLY A 137 -8.05 -8.24 2.02
C GLY A 137 -7.08 -7.49 1.11
N ARG A 138 -5.95 -8.17 0.85
CA ARG A 138 -4.85 -7.70 0.02
C ARG A 138 -4.92 -8.34 -1.35
N TYR A 139 -4.47 -7.63 -2.37
CA TYR A 139 -4.25 -8.16 -3.70
C TYR A 139 -2.82 -7.90 -4.16
N PHE A 140 -2.35 -8.76 -5.07
CA PHE A 140 -1.06 -8.62 -5.72
C PHE A 140 -1.12 -9.31 -7.09
N CYS A 141 -0.74 -8.60 -8.15
CA CYS A 141 -0.75 -9.13 -9.51
C CYS A 141 0.09 -10.40 -9.68
N GLY A 142 1.16 -10.58 -8.89
CA GLY A 142 1.97 -11.80 -8.90
C GLY A 142 1.35 -12.99 -8.16
N SER A 143 0.17 -12.84 -7.56
CA SER A 143 -0.55 -13.93 -6.88
C SER A 143 -1.26 -14.84 -7.88
N PRO A 144 -1.42 -16.16 -7.62
CA PRO A 144 -2.34 -16.98 -8.41
C PRO A 144 -3.81 -16.60 -8.18
N HIS A 145 -4.14 -15.94 -7.06
CA HIS A 145 -5.48 -15.46 -6.77
C HIS A 145 -5.70 -14.08 -7.40
N GLN A 146 -6.54 -14.02 -8.43
CA GLN A 146 -6.88 -12.81 -9.20
C GLN A 146 -8.31 -12.31 -8.91
N THR A 147 -8.91 -12.80 -7.82
CA THR A 147 -10.18 -12.28 -7.31
C THR A 147 -10.17 -12.18 -5.79
N LEU A 148 -10.96 -11.25 -5.26
CA LEU A 148 -11.23 -11.15 -3.82
C LEU A 148 -12.69 -11.48 -3.53
N TYR A 149 -12.92 -12.39 -2.59
CA TYR A 149 -14.27 -12.71 -2.13
C TYR A 149 -14.92 -11.51 -1.45
N VAL A 150 -16.16 -11.20 -1.85
CA VAL A 150 -16.97 -10.13 -1.27
C VAL A 150 -18.27 -10.73 -0.73
N PRO A 151 -18.40 -10.85 0.60
CA PRO A 151 -19.63 -11.31 1.23
C PRO A 151 -20.81 -10.35 0.95
N ALA A 152 -21.98 -10.90 0.62
CA ALA A 152 -23.22 -10.16 0.40
C ALA A 152 -23.58 -9.21 1.55
N PRO A 153 -23.38 -9.57 2.84
CA PRO A 153 -23.69 -8.68 3.96
C PRO A 153 -22.89 -7.37 3.99
N LEU A 154 -21.80 -7.26 3.21
CA LEU A 154 -21.07 -6.00 3.09
C LEU A 154 -21.79 -5.00 2.18
N PHE A 155 -22.72 -5.43 1.33
CA PHE A 155 -23.48 -4.55 0.46
C PHE A 155 -24.66 -3.90 1.18
N LYS A 156 -25.11 -2.77 0.61
CA LYS A 156 -26.29 -2.04 1.06
C LYS A 156 -27.19 -1.83 -0.15
N LEU A 157 -28.51 -1.83 0.09
CA LEU A 157 -29.48 -1.44 -0.92
C LEU A 157 -29.36 0.06 -1.19
N GLY A 158 -29.46 0.45 -2.47
CA GLY A 158 -29.28 1.83 -2.90
C GLY A 158 -27.92 1.96 -3.54
#